data_AF-A0A351JN40-F1
#
_entry.id   AF-A0A351JN40-F1
#
_cell.length_a   1.000
_cell.length_b   1.000
_cell.length_c   1.000
_cell.angle_alpha   90.00
_cell.angle_beta   90.00
_cell.angle_gamma   90.00
#
_symmetry.space_group_name_H-M   'P 1'
#
loop_
_entity.id
_entity.type
_entity.pdbx_description
1 polymer ?
#
loop_
_entity_poly.entity_id
_entity_poly.type
_entity_poly.pdbx_seq_one_letter_code
_entity_poly.pdbx_strand_id
1 'polypeptide(L)' 'MTTKKKKVGTVLDEELLRQAKVVAARDDVRLAQVIEDALRQYLQRKQTPAQVARSRGVLRAPPELVHAIMEEEEGFLGA' A
#
# COMPACT_ATOMS: atom_id res chain seq x y z
N MET A 1 15.62 13.56 16.21
CA MET A 1 16.65 12.80 15.49
C MET A 1 16.75 13.33 14.06
N THR A 2 17.90 13.85 13.64
CA THR A 2 18.11 14.35 12.27
C THR A 2 18.25 13.17 11.30
N THR A 3 17.24 12.92 10.47
CA THR A 3 17.32 11.89 9.43
C THR A 3 18.23 12.39 8.31
N LYS A 4 19.40 11.78 8.13
CA LYS A 4 20.31 12.08 7.03
C LYS A 4 19.68 11.65 5.70
N LYS A 5 19.37 12.59 4.80
CA LYS A 5 18.93 12.28 3.43
C LYS A 5 20.12 11.86 2.57
N LYS A 6 19.94 10.87 1.71
CA LYS A 6 20.94 10.43 0.71
C LYS A 6 20.38 10.59 -0.70
N LYS A 7 21.19 11.08 -1.64
CA LYS A 7 20.82 11.17 -3.06
C LYS A 7 20.89 9.77 -3.68
N VAL A 8 19.84 9.38 -4.40
CA VAL A 8 19.77 8.13 -5.15
C VAL A 8 19.44 8.48 -6.60
N GLY A 9 20.30 8.07 -7.54
CA GLY A 9 20.00 8.12 -8.97
C GLY A 9 19.19 6.88 -9.37
N THR A 10 18.14 7.07 -10.15
CA THR A 10 17.28 5.97 -10.63
C THR A 10 16.69 6.30 -11.99
N VAL A 11 16.25 5.28 -12.71
CA VAL A 11 15.54 5.40 -13.99
C VAL A 11 14.05 5.21 -13.71
N LEU A 12 13.23 6.12 -14.23
CA LEU A 12 11.78 6.06 -14.13
C LEU A 12 11.18 6.20 -15.53
N ASP A 13 10.01 5.61 -15.71
CA ASP A 13 9.17 5.87 -16.86
C ASP A 13 8.86 7.39 -16.98
N GLU A 14 8.88 7.90 -18.21
CA GLU A 14 8.74 9.33 -18.48
C GLU A 14 7.35 9.85 -18.10
N GLU A 15 6.30 9.09 -18.41
CA GLU A 15 4.93 9.48 -18.10
C GLU A 15 4.68 9.43 -16.59
N LEU A 16 5.22 8.41 -15.90
CA LEU A 16 5.18 8.36 -14.44
C LEU A 16 5.88 9.56 -13.80
N LEU A 17 7.06 9.94 -14.31
CA LEU A 17 7.77 11.12 -13.82
C LEU A 17 6.98 12.41 -14.08
N ARG A 18 6.32 12.52 -15.23
CA ARG A 18 5.46 13.65 -15.58
C ARG A 18 4.28 13.76 -14.61
N GLN A 19 3.58 12.66 -14.34
CA GLN A 19 2.47 12.62 -13.39
C GLN A 19 2.91 13.02 -11.98
N ALA A 20 4.05 12.51 -11.52
CA ALA A 20 4.60 12.88 -10.21
C ALA A 20 4.92 14.39 -10.11
N LYS A 21 5.43 15.00 -11.20
CA LYS A 21 5.66 16.46 -11.26
C LYS A 21 4.36 17.25 -11.19
N VAL A 22 3.29 16.80 -11.85
CA VAL A 22 1.97 17.45 -11.79
C VAL A 22 1.44 17.43 -10.37
N VAL A 23 1.52 16.30 -9.67
CA VAL A 23 1.12 16.19 -8.25
C VAL A 23 1.93 17.14 -7.38
N ALA A 24 3.26 17.15 -7.54
CA ALA A 24 4.14 18.03 -6.77
C ALA A 24 3.78 19.52 -6.96
N ALA A 25 3.48 19.94 -8.20
CA ALA A 25 3.08 21.31 -8.50
C ALA A 25 1.69 21.65 -7.96
N ARG A 26 0.72 20.72 -8.07
CA ARG A 26 -0.64 20.90 -7.56
C ARG A 26 -0.67 21.08 -6.04
N ASP A 27 0.13 20.29 -5.34
CA ASP A 27 0.11 20.23 -3.88
C ASP A 27 1.16 21.18 -3.22
N ASP A 28 1.86 21.99 -4.03
CA ASP A 28 2.94 22.91 -3.60
C ASP A 28 4.04 22.23 -2.76
N VAL A 29 4.45 21.04 -3.19
CA VAL A 29 5.50 20.25 -2.54
C VAL A 29 6.64 19.91 -3.49
N ARG A 30 7.80 19.54 -2.93
CA ARG A 30 8.95 19.12 -3.72
C ARG A 30 8.69 17.73 -4.32
N LEU A 31 9.10 17.51 -5.58
CA LEU A 31 9.04 16.19 -6.22
C LEU A 31 9.70 15.08 -5.37
N ALA A 32 10.82 15.38 -4.74
CA ALA A 32 11.51 14.44 -3.86
C ALA A 32 10.62 13.96 -2.68
N GLN A 33 9.73 14.82 -2.17
CA GLN A 33 8.80 14.46 -1.11
C GLN A 33 7.71 13.52 -1.63
N VAL A 34 7.14 13.79 -2.81
CA VAL A 34 6.17 12.89 -3.47
C VAL A 34 6.76 11.48 -3.65
N ILE A 35 8.00 11.40 -4.14
CA ILE A 35 8.71 10.12 -4.33
C ILE A 35 8.99 9.44 -2.99
N GLU A 36 9.42 10.19 -1.97
CA GLU A 36 9.69 9.67 -0.64
C GLU A 36 8.43 9.12 0.03
N ASP A 37 7.30 9.83 -0.08
CA ASP A 37 6.01 9.42 0.50
C ASP A 37 5.45 8.19 -0.21
N ALA A 38 5.52 8.14 -1.55
CA ALA A 38 5.13 6.97 -2.31
C ALA A 38 5.96 5.73 -1.92
N LEU A 39 7.27 5.89 -1.77
CA LEU A 39 8.17 4.81 -1.35
C LEU A 39 7.88 4.37 0.09
N ARG A 40 7.61 5.31 1.01
CA ARG A 40 7.20 5.01 2.40
C ARG A 40 5.91 4.20 2.42
N GLN A 41 4.89 4.61 1.67
CA GLN A 41 3.62 3.89 1.58
C GLN A 41 3.81 2.48 0.99
N TYR A 42 4.60 2.34 -0.07
CA TYR A 42 4.90 1.05 -0.67
C TYR A 42 5.60 0.11 0.34
N LEU A 43 6.65 0.61 1.01
CA LEU A 43 7.38 -0.15 2.02
C LEU A 43 6.50 -0.51 3.21
N GLN A 44 5.65 0.41 3.68
CA GLN A 44 4.71 0.14 4.77
C GLN A 44 3.75 -0.99 4.39
N ARG A 45 3.17 -0.95 3.18
CA ARG A 45 2.30 -2.02 2.66
C ARG A 45 3.02 -3.37 2.65
N LYS A 46 4.30 -3.39 2.28
CA LYS A 46 5.14 -4.61 2.28
C LYS A 46 5.60 -5.04 3.67
N GLN A 47 5.74 -4.11 4.62
CA GLN A 47 6.10 -4.38 6.01
C GLN A 47 4.92 -4.91 6.83
N THR A 48 3.68 -4.63 6.43
CA THR A 48 2.52 -5.35 6.95
C THR A 48 2.74 -6.83 6.63
N PRO A 49 3.10 -7.66 7.64
CA PRO A 49 3.13 -9.09 7.41
C PRO A 49 1.70 -9.46 7.11
N ALA A 50 1.48 -10.20 6.02
CA ALA A 50 0.21 -10.83 5.68
C ALA A 50 -0.65 -10.99 6.95
N GLN A 51 -1.55 -10.03 7.21
CA GLN A 51 -2.29 -10.03 8.48
C GLN A 51 -3.14 -11.30 8.56
N VAL A 52 -3.51 -11.82 7.38
CA VAL A 52 -4.07 -13.16 7.13
C VAL A 52 -3.10 -14.31 7.49
N ALA A 53 -1.79 -14.19 7.26
CA ALA A 53 -0.82 -15.21 7.68
C ALA A 53 -0.61 -15.21 9.20
N ARG A 54 -0.73 -14.06 9.86
CA ARG A 54 -0.69 -13.94 11.33
C ARG A 54 -1.99 -14.35 12.02
N SER A 55 -3.13 -14.30 11.34
CA SER A 55 -4.41 -14.76 11.90
C SER A 55 -4.63 -16.27 11.79
N ARG A 56 -3.62 -17.07 11.39
CA ARG A 56 -3.59 -18.51 11.65
C ARG A 56 -3.64 -18.77 13.16
N GLY A 57 -4.84 -18.73 13.74
CA GLY A 57 -5.12 -19.17 15.10
C GLY A 57 -5.71 -18.15 16.08
N VAL A 58 -6.09 -16.92 15.67
CA VAL A 58 -6.70 -15.95 16.61
C VAL A 58 -8.23 -15.92 16.53
N LEU A 59 -8.82 -16.30 15.40
CA LEU A 59 -10.23 -16.66 15.36
C LEU A 59 -10.38 -18.08 15.90
N ARG A 60 -10.99 -18.23 17.10
CA ARG A 60 -11.49 -19.52 17.60
C ARG A 60 -12.76 -19.91 16.84
N ALA A 61 -12.66 -19.98 15.51
CA ALA A 61 -13.72 -20.47 14.65
C ALA A 61 -13.26 -21.82 14.08
N PRO A 62 -14.11 -22.85 14.05
CA PRO A 62 -13.84 -24.06 13.29
C PRO A 62 -13.54 -23.69 11.83
N PRO A 63 -12.53 -24.30 11.18
CA PRO A 63 -12.19 -24.03 9.78
C PRO A 63 -13.39 -24.11 8.83
N GLU A 64 -14.35 -24.98 9.13
CA GLU A 64 -15.57 -25.20 8.37
C GLU A 64 -16.49 -23.97 8.41
N LEU A 65 -16.56 -23.27 9.55
CA LEU A 65 -17.35 -22.05 9.71
C LEU A 65 -16.76 -20.88 8.92
N VAL A 66 -15.42 -20.78 8.89
CA VAL A 66 -14.72 -19.77 8.09
C VAL A 66 -14.95 -20.02 6.60
N HIS A 67 -14.88 -21.29 6.18
CA HIS A 67 -15.11 -21.68 4.79
C HIS A 67 -16.55 -21.38 4.35
N ALA A 68 -17.55 -21.71 5.16
CA ALA A 68 -18.96 -21.43 4.89
C ALA A 68 -19.25 -19.92 4.72
N ILE A 69 -18.63 -19.06 5.54
CA ILE A 69 -18.76 -17.59 5.43
C ILE A 69 -18.06 -17.07 4.16
N MET A 70 -16.94 -17.67 3.75
CA MET A 70 -16.21 -17.26 2.55
C MET A 70 -16.86 -17.75 1.25
N GLU A 71 -17.63 -18.84 1.31
CA GLU A 71 -18.35 -19.40 0.17
C GLU A 71 -19.72 -18.72 -0.04
N GLU A 72 -20.30 -18.09 0.99
CA GLU A 72 -21.48 -17.23 0.85
C GLU A 72 -21.10 -15.76 0.64
N GLU A 73 -20.80 -15.38 -0.62
CA GLU A 73 -21.09 -14.03 -1.13
C GLU A 73 -21.07 -13.96 -2.68
N GLU A 74 -21.85 -14.80 -3.36
CA GLU A 74 -22.46 -14.38 -4.64
C GLU A 74 -23.78 -13.67 -4.34
N GLY A 75 -23.71 -12.44 -3.79
CA GLY A 75 -24.94 -11.65 -3.65
C GLY A 75 -24.94 -10.50 -2.66
N PHE A 76 -23.98 -9.55 -2.73
CA PHE A 76 -24.27 -8.20 -2.22
C PHE A 76 -23.51 -7.10 -3.00
N LEU A 77 -23.85 -6.96 -4.28
CA LEU A 77 -23.78 -5.69 -5.01
C LEU A 77 -25.06 -5.56 -5.85
N GLY A 78 -26.08 -4.89 -5.30
CA GLY A 78 -27.29 -4.56 -6.06
C GLY A 78 -28.49 -4.07 -5.24
N ALA A 79 -28.44 -2.84 -4.75
CA ALA A 79 -29.55 -1.86 -4.66
C ALA A 79 -29.08 -0.61 -3.89
#